data_AF-A0A2G0YKF8-F1
#
_entry.id   AF-A0A2G0YKF8-F1
#
_cell.length_a   1.000
_cell.length_b   1.000
_cell.length_c   1.000
_cell.angle_alpha   90.00
_cell.angle_beta   90.00
_cell.angle_gamma   90.00
#
_symmetry.space_group_name_H-M   'P 1'
#
loop_
_entity.id
_entity.type
_entity.pdbx_description
1 polymer ?
#
loop_
_entity_poly.entity_id
_entity_poly.type
_entity_poly.pdbx_seq_one_letter_code
_entity_poly.pdbx_strand_id
1 'polypeptide(L)'
;MSFNLANKPLAERAALEDEKSRLYDLWQSNLGKAKGEGARLFGERAKRKGKWAEWVRSELDGMSPPEFANMVRSEVNRLMAAK
;
A
#
# COMPACT_ATOMS: atom_id res chain seq x y z
N MET A 1 -6.07 17.79 -20.29
CA MET A 1 -6.78 16.48 -20.27
C MET A 1 -7.85 16.55 -19.18
N SER A 2 -9.06 16.00 -19.41
CA SER A 2 -10.14 15.97 -18.41
C SER A 2 -10.00 14.73 -17.51
N PHE A 3 -10.08 14.89 -16.19
CA PHE A 3 -10.07 13.80 -15.21
C PHE A 3 -11.46 13.21 -14.96
N ASN A 4 -12.51 13.74 -15.61
CA ASN A 4 -13.87 13.22 -15.45
C ASN A 4 -14.00 11.86 -16.17
N LEU A 5 -14.31 10.82 -15.42
CA LEU A 5 -14.51 9.46 -15.92
C LEU A 5 -15.59 9.40 -17.02
N ALA A 6 -16.65 10.21 -16.90
CA ALA A 6 -17.73 10.27 -17.90
C ALA A 6 -17.27 10.77 -19.28
N ASN A 7 -16.16 11.51 -19.33
CA ASN A 7 -15.58 12.01 -20.58
C ASN A 7 -14.67 10.97 -21.27
N LYS A 8 -14.49 9.76 -20.69
CA LYS A 8 -13.66 8.70 -21.26
C LYS A 8 -14.48 7.73 -22.13
N PRO A 9 -13.88 7.15 -23.19
CA PRO A 9 -14.49 6.07 -23.96
C PRO A 9 -14.99 4.93 -23.09
N LEU A 10 -16.05 4.24 -23.51
CA LEU A 10 -16.67 3.15 -22.71
C LEU A 10 -15.67 2.04 -22.38
N ALA A 11 -14.84 1.64 -23.34
CA ALA A 11 -13.82 0.61 -23.13
C ALA A 11 -12.79 0.99 -22.06
N GLU A 12 -12.35 2.26 -22.06
CA GLU A 12 -11.42 2.76 -21.04
C GLU A 12 -12.08 2.80 -19.66
N ARG A 13 -13.36 3.20 -19.58
CA ARG A 13 -14.13 3.17 -18.32
C ARG A 13 -14.26 1.76 -17.77
N ALA A 14 -14.59 0.78 -18.61
CA ALA A 14 -14.73 -0.62 -18.21
C ALA A 14 -13.42 -1.16 -17.63
N ALA A 15 -12.29 -0.94 -18.32
CA ALA A 15 -10.97 -1.36 -17.84
C ALA A 15 -10.59 -0.74 -16.49
N LEU A 16 -10.97 0.53 -16.24
CA LEU A 16 -10.72 1.20 -14.97
C LEU A 16 -11.55 0.61 -13.82
N GLU A 17 -12.83 0.29 -14.06
CA GLU A 17 -13.68 -0.33 -13.03
C GLU A 17 -13.27 -1.79 -12.75
N ASP A 18 -12.82 -2.52 -13.77
CA ASP A 18 -12.27 -3.87 -13.60
C ASP A 18 -11.00 -3.85 -12.74
N GLU A 19 -10.05 -2.95 -13.04
CA GLU A 19 -8.83 -2.84 -12.26
C GLU A 19 -9.12 -2.40 -10.83
N LYS A 20 -10.04 -1.45 -10.64
CA LYS A 20 -10.49 -1.02 -9.30
C LYS A 20 -11.11 -2.17 -8.51
N SER A 21 -11.92 -3.01 -9.14
CA SER A 21 -12.52 -4.19 -8.50
C SER A 21 -11.43 -5.17 -8.07
N ARG A 22 -10.46 -5.45 -8.94
CA ARG A 22 -9.30 -6.31 -8.63
C ARG A 22 -8.48 -5.78 -7.45
N LEU A 23 -8.21 -4.46 -7.45
CA LEU A 23 -7.48 -3.80 -6.37
C LEU A 23 -8.25 -3.84 -5.04
N TYR A 24 -9.58 -3.73 -5.09
CA TYR A 24 -10.43 -3.83 -3.91
C TYR A 24 -10.37 -5.22 -3.29
N ASP A 25 -10.46 -6.28 -4.10
CA ASP A 25 -10.37 -7.66 -3.62
C ASP A 25 -8.98 -7.97 -3.03
N LEU A 26 -7.91 -7.48 -3.68
CA LEU A 26 -6.55 -7.55 -3.15
C LEU A 26 -6.45 -6.86 -1.80
N TRP A 27 -7.00 -5.65 -1.68
CA TRP A 27 -7.01 -4.90 -0.44
C TRP A 27 -7.77 -5.63 0.66
N GLN A 28 -9.00 -6.08 0.39
CA GLN A 28 -9.83 -6.77 1.39
C GLN A 28 -9.13 -8.03 1.92
N SER A 29 -8.62 -8.87 1.01
CA SER A 29 -7.95 -10.13 1.37
C SER A 29 -6.64 -9.93 2.14
N ASN A 30 -5.94 -8.81 1.94
CA ASN A 30 -4.63 -8.57 2.55
C ASN A 30 -4.66 -7.58 3.72
N LEU A 31 -5.81 -6.97 4.07
CA LEU A 31 -5.87 -5.90 5.06
C LEU A 31 -5.30 -6.31 6.42
N GLY A 32 -5.64 -7.51 6.91
CA GLY A 32 -5.12 -8.03 8.18
C GLY A 32 -3.60 -8.26 8.13
N LYS A 33 -3.11 -8.86 7.04
CA LYS A 33 -1.69 -9.12 6.83
C LYS A 33 -0.89 -7.81 6.73
N ALA A 34 -1.40 -6.81 6.02
CA ALA A 34 -0.75 -5.52 5.88
C ALA A 34 -0.61 -4.79 7.22
N LYS A 35 -1.64 -4.87 8.09
CA LYS A 35 -1.57 -4.34 9.46
C LYS A 35 -0.50 -5.04 10.30
N GLY A 36 -0.42 -6.38 10.21
CA GLY A 36 0.59 -7.17 10.91
C GLY A 36 2.03 -6.81 10.47
N GLU A 37 2.27 -6.76 9.17
CA GLU A 37 3.57 -6.35 8.61
C GLU A 37 3.90 -4.89 8.96
N GLY A 38 2.93 -3.98 8.86
CA GLY A 38 3.12 -2.58 9.24
C GLY A 38 3.53 -2.44 10.71
N ALA A 39 2.89 -3.19 11.62
CA ALA A 39 3.25 -3.23 13.03
C ALA A 39 4.64 -3.84 13.27
N ARG A 40 5.00 -4.92 12.56
CA ARG A 40 6.34 -5.53 12.60
C ARG A 40 7.42 -4.53 12.21
N LEU A 41 7.25 -3.87 11.06
CA LEU A 41 8.20 -2.88 10.55
C LEU A 41 8.33 -1.69 11.51
N PHE A 42 7.21 -1.20 12.04
CA PHE A 42 7.21 -0.11 13.01
C PHE A 42 7.91 -0.50 14.33
N GLY A 43 7.70 -1.72 14.83
CA GLY A 43 8.32 -2.22 16.07
C GLY A 43 9.85 -2.26 16.02
N GLU A 44 10.45 -2.45 14.84
CA GLU A 44 11.90 -2.46 14.65
C GLU A 44 12.55 -1.05 14.75
N ARG A 45 11.76 0.02 14.87
CA ARG A 45 12.25 1.40 14.91
C ARG A 45 13.25 1.67 16.03
N ALA A 46 12.97 1.23 17.26
CA ALA A 46 13.84 1.48 18.41
C ALA A 46 15.20 0.77 18.27
N LYS A 47 15.18 -0.45 17.71
CA LYS A 47 16.38 -1.28 17.49
C LYS A 47 17.27 -0.70 16.38
N ARG A 48 16.66 -0.22 15.30
CA ARG A 48 17.39 0.23 14.09
C ARG A 48 17.77 1.71 14.10
N LYS A 49 17.13 2.53 14.93
CA LYS A 49 17.43 3.96 15.11
C LYS A 49 17.48 4.69 13.76
N GLY A 50 18.56 5.43 13.48
CA GLY A 50 18.72 6.23 12.26
C GLY A 50 18.67 5.43 10.95
N LYS A 51 18.95 4.12 10.99
CA LYS A 51 18.89 3.24 9.81
C LYS A 51 17.49 2.68 9.53
N TRP A 52 16.51 2.94 10.40
CA TRP A 52 15.19 2.34 10.31
C TRP A 52 14.49 2.69 8.99
N ALA A 53 14.50 3.96 8.56
CA ALA A 53 13.77 4.39 7.37
C ALA A 53 14.36 3.84 6.05
N GLU A 54 15.67 3.61 5.99
CA GLU A 54 16.33 2.97 4.84
C GLU A 54 16.02 1.47 4.81
N TRP A 55 16.09 0.81 5.98
CA TRP A 55 15.73 -0.59 6.08
C TRP A 55 14.26 -0.85 5.73
N VAL A 56 13.32 -0.02 6.21
CA VAL A 56 11.90 -0.14 5.84
C VAL A 56 11.72 -0.03 4.32
N ARG A 57 12.45 0.85 3.64
CA ARG A 57 12.41 0.92 2.17
C ARG A 57 12.87 -0.39 1.53
N SER A 58 14.00 -0.93 1.97
CA SER A 58 14.48 -2.23 1.47
C SER A 58 13.50 -3.38 1.71
N GLU A 59 12.80 -3.40 2.85
CA GLU A 59 11.76 -4.41 3.10
C GLU A 59 10.59 -4.26 2.14
N LEU A 60 10.13 -3.03 1.93
CA LEU A 60 9.02 -2.73 1.02
C LEU A 60 9.38 -3.01 -0.45
N ASP A 61 10.61 -2.73 -0.85
CA ASP A 61 11.10 -3.01 -2.22
C ASP A 61 11.20 -4.52 -2.49
N GLY A 62 11.36 -5.33 -1.45
CA GLY A 62 11.32 -6.80 -1.54
C GLY A 62 9.91 -7.41 -1.49
N MET A 63 8.86 -6.60 -1.25
CA MET A 63 7.49 -7.10 -1.16
C MET A 63 6.82 -7.19 -2.53
N SER A 64 6.03 -8.25 -2.69
CA SER A 64 5.18 -8.48 -3.86
C SER A 64 3.79 -8.91 -3.38
N PRO A 65 2.71 -8.51 -4.07
CA PRO A 65 2.71 -7.57 -5.20
C PRO A 65 2.93 -6.11 -4.75
N PRO A 66 3.27 -5.17 -5.67
CA PRO A 66 3.53 -3.76 -5.32
C PRO A 66 2.36 -3.08 -4.58
N GLU A 67 1.13 -3.47 -4.89
CA GLU A 67 -0.09 -3.00 -4.23
C GLU A 67 -0.10 -3.40 -2.75
N PHE A 68 0.35 -4.61 -2.43
CA PHE A 68 0.50 -5.06 -1.03
C PHE A 68 1.60 -4.27 -0.32
N ALA A 69 2.74 -4.02 -0.97
CA ALA A 69 3.80 -3.17 -0.42
C ALA A 69 3.28 -1.76 -0.09
N ASN A 70 2.43 -1.18 -0.95
CA ASN A 70 1.79 0.10 -0.71
C ASN A 70 0.83 0.07 0.50
N MET A 71 0.08 -1.02 0.68
CA MET A 71 -0.76 -1.20 1.88
C MET A 71 0.09 -1.21 3.15
N VAL A 72 1.19 -1.98 3.17
CA VAL A 72 2.10 -2.04 4.32
C VAL A 72 2.73 -0.67 4.60
N ARG A 73 3.17 0.05 3.55
CA ARG A 73 3.69 1.42 3.66
C ARG A 73 2.67 2.37 4.29
N SER A 74 1.41 2.29 3.89
CA SER A 74 0.31 3.08 4.46
C SER A 74 0.13 2.79 5.95
N GLU A 75 0.20 1.52 6.36
CA GLU A 75 0.08 1.14 7.77
C GLU A 75 1.27 1.63 8.60
N VAL A 76 2.50 1.53 8.10
CA VAL A 76 3.68 2.11 8.76
C VAL A 76 3.52 3.62 8.93
N ASN A 77 3.08 4.34 7.89
CA ASN A 77 2.84 5.78 7.95
C ASN A 77 1.73 6.14 8.94
N ARG A 78 0.64 5.36 9.01
CA ARG A 78 -0.44 5.53 9.98
C ARG A 78 0.08 5.43 11.42
N LEU A 79 0.90 4.41 11.71
CA LEU A 79 1.51 4.23 13.04
C LEU A 79 2.52 5.33 13.39
N MET A 80 3.22 5.85 12.38
CA MET A 80 4.13 7.00 12.55
C MET A 80 3.39 8.31 12.86
N ALA A 81 2.20 8.51 12.28
CA ALA A 81 1.37 9.69 12.46
C ALA A 81 0.49 9.64 13.72
N ALA A 82 0.19 8.45 14.25
CA ALA A 82 -0.58 8.26 15.48
C ALA A 82 0.24 8.50 16.77
N LYS A 83 1.45 9.03 16.64
CA LYS A 83 2.37 9.36 17.72
C LYS A 83 2.46 10.87 17.89
#